data_AF-A0A4R2KXM7-F1
#
_entry.id   AF-A0A4R2KXM7-F1
#
_cell.length_a   1.000
_cell.length_b   1.000
_cell.length_c   1.000
_cell.angle_alpha   90.00
_cell.angle_beta   90.00
_cell.angle_gamma   90.00
#
_symmetry.space_group_name_H-M   'P 1'
#
loop_
_entity.id
_entity.type
_entity.pdbx_description
1 polymer ?
#
loop_
_entity_poly.entity_id
_entity_poly.type
_entity_poly.pdbx_seq_one_letter_code
_entity_poly.pdbx_strand_id
1 'polypeptide(L)'
;MSRFSLALVSSLITLTSLLPASAGAERAARDVSETEALALHARVLTLDTHVDIGNGYATHVLDPGGFTRAQVDLPKMRAGGLDAAFFIVYVGQGPLDTAGLTAARAAAEEKYRAISRMLRAYPEQIGLARTADEVEAIHADGRRVALIGMENAYPLGESVAEVPLWAERGVRYMSLTHIGHNQFGGSSNPRADLGDDQRNEAITGPGRQLVAALNDHGILVDVSHVGKSTMLEAIALSRAPVIASHSGAKGVFDNPRNLDDEQLEAIRANGGVAQMVAFRGYVAETDRRIAEGQAALLERLLPDGWTDATDEQREAYRRELAALRQTYTDVTLAQFVDHIDYAVDLIGVEHVGIVSDFDGGGGVEGWDDASETANVTLELMRRGYTEDEIRALWGGNVLRILRAAESARASEQDNDPEARLAELGITLPPAPQPVANYVNGVQTGNLIFLAGKGPKRADGSEVTGKLGAGVSIEQGYEAARLTAINQLAVLKAMLGDLTRVKRVVKVLGMVNSDPDFLQQPAVINGFSDLMVEVFGERGRHARAAVGMASLPRGQAVEIEMIVEIEPWRTTR
;
A
#
# COMPACT_ATOMS: atom_id res chain seq x y z
N MET A 1 -8.70 -64.13 42.03
CA MET A 1 -9.12 -63.08 42.99
C MET A 1 -8.44 -61.78 42.62
N SER A 2 -9.23 -60.72 42.50
CA SER A 2 -8.91 -59.29 42.35
C SER A 2 -8.04 -58.83 41.16
N ARG A 3 -8.71 -58.13 40.24
CA ARG A 3 -8.17 -57.43 39.07
C ARG A 3 -7.47 -56.13 39.49
N PHE A 4 -6.37 -55.82 38.82
CA PHE A 4 -5.75 -54.50 38.78
C PHE A 4 -6.59 -53.56 37.89
N SER A 5 -6.92 -52.38 38.39
CA SER A 5 -7.43 -51.25 37.59
C SER A 5 -6.53 -50.05 37.85
N LEU A 6 -5.65 -49.76 36.88
CA LEU A 6 -4.95 -48.50 36.76
C LEU A 6 -5.78 -47.61 35.82
N ALA A 7 -6.15 -46.42 36.30
CA ALA A 7 -7.01 -45.48 35.60
C ALA A 7 -6.31 -44.90 34.36
N LEU A 8 -6.94 -45.07 33.19
CA LEU A 8 -6.64 -44.35 31.96
C LEU A 8 -7.61 -43.17 31.89
N VAL A 9 -7.14 -41.94 32.11
CA VAL A 9 -7.93 -40.73 31.86
C VAL A 9 -7.77 -40.39 30.37
N SER A 10 -8.74 -40.81 29.57
CA SER A 10 -8.92 -40.34 28.21
C SER A 10 -9.81 -39.10 28.26
N SER A 11 -9.22 -37.92 28.12
CA SER A 11 -9.99 -36.69 27.91
C SER A 11 -10.50 -36.67 26.48
N LEU A 12 -11.81 -36.87 26.36
CA LEU A 12 -12.61 -36.63 25.16
C LEU A 12 -12.39 -35.17 24.73
N ILE A 13 -11.73 -34.96 23.59
CA ILE A 13 -11.82 -33.70 22.86
C ILE A 13 -13.18 -33.73 22.17
N THR A 14 -14.17 -33.08 22.77
CA THR A 14 -15.43 -32.76 22.11
C THR A 14 -15.12 -31.82 20.96
N LEU A 15 -15.23 -32.35 19.76
CA LEU A 15 -15.27 -31.64 18.50
C LEU A 15 -16.45 -30.66 18.54
N THR A 16 -16.21 -29.40 18.92
CA THR A 16 -17.20 -28.34 18.78
C THR A 16 -17.46 -28.14 17.30
N SER A 17 -18.69 -28.46 16.91
CA SER A 17 -19.30 -28.28 15.62
C SER A 17 -18.93 -26.94 14.98
N LEU A 18 -18.47 -27.00 13.72
CA LEU A 18 -18.49 -25.87 12.81
C LEU A 18 -19.90 -25.24 12.84
N LEU A 19 -19.96 -23.96 13.20
CA LEU A 19 -21.11 -23.13 12.88
C LEU A 19 -21.18 -23.01 11.35
N PRO A 20 -22.37 -23.18 10.73
CA PRO A 20 -22.52 -22.90 9.32
C PRO A 20 -22.35 -21.39 9.10
N ALA A 21 -21.65 -21.02 8.03
CA ALA A 21 -21.69 -19.67 7.49
C ALA A 21 -23.16 -19.24 7.37
N SER A 22 -23.52 -18.12 7.99
CA SER A 22 -24.87 -17.58 7.91
C SER A 22 -25.14 -17.17 6.48
N ALA A 23 -25.98 -17.94 5.79
CA ALA A 23 -26.76 -17.44 4.68
C ALA A 23 -27.53 -16.19 5.15
N GLY A 24 -27.52 -15.13 4.34
CA GLY A 24 -28.05 -13.80 4.67
C GLY A 24 -29.39 -13.86 5.39
N ALA A 25 -29.41 -13.38 6.63
CA ALA A 25 -30.66 -13.05 7.29
C ALA A 25 -31.22 -11.83 6.56
N GLU A 26 -32.37 -12.00 5.91
CA GLU A 26 -33.11 -10.93 5.26
C GLU A 26 -33.29 -9.77 6.26
N ARG A 27 -32.61 -8.64 6.02
CA ARG A 27 -32.66 -7.50 6.95
C ARG A 27 -34.06 -6.89 6.88
N ALA A 28 -34.73 -6.82 8.03
CA ALA A 28 -36.06 -6.24 8.09
C ALA A 28 -35.98 -4.72 7.99
N ALA A 29 -36.72 -4.13 7.05
CA ALA A 29 -36.83 -2.69 6.92
C ALA A 29 -37.34 -2.05 8.23
N ARG A 30 -36.81 -0.88 8.56
CA ARG A 30 -37.11 -0.13 9.79
C ARG A 30 -37.64 1.26 9.44
N ASP A 31 -38.64 1.71 10.18
CA ASP A 31 -39.00 3.12 10.20
C ASP A 31 -38.00 3.85 11.11
N VAL A 32 -37.21 4.76 10.53
CA VAL A 32 -36.10 5.45 11.18
C VAL A 32 -36.24 6.94 10.95
N SER A 33 -36.23 7.70 12.05
CA SER A 33 -36.27 9.16 12.00
C SER A 33 -34.89 9.75 11.68
N GLU A 34 -34.85 10.93 11.07
CA GLU A 34 -33.61 11.67 10.83
C GLU A 34 -32.83 11.93 12.15
N THR A 35 -33.53 12.20 13.25
CA THR A 35 -32.89 12.41 14.55
C THR A 35 -32.19 11.15 15.07
N GLU A 36 -32.79 9.98 14.87
CA GLU A 36 -32.16 8.70 15.24
C GLU A 36 -30.92 8.44 14.39
N ALA A 37 -31.01 8.69 13.07
CA ALA A 37 -29.88 8.53 12.15
C ALA A 37 -28.73 9.47 12.48
N LEU A 38 -29.01 10.76 12.71
CA LEU A 38 -27.99 11.74 13.11
C LEU A 38 -27.31 11.37 14.44
N ALA A 39 -28.06 10.83 15.40
CA ALA A 39 -27.50 10.39 16.67
C ALA A 39 -26.54 9.22 16.50
N LEU A 40 -26.85 8.23 15.65
CA LEU A 40 -25.95 7.12 15.32
C LEU A 40 -24.74 7.61 14.52
N HIS A 41 -24.98 8.42 13.49
CA HIS A 41 -23.94 8.99 12.62
C HIS A 41 -22.87 9.72 13.44
N ALA A 42 -23.27 10.52 14.42
CA ALA A 42 -22.34 11.24 15.30
C ALA A 42 -21.45 10.35 16.20
N ARG A 43 -21.71 9.04 16.29
CA ARG A 43 -20.90 8.06 17.06
C ARG A 43 -20.05 7.15 16.17
N VAL A 44 -20.20 7.26 14.86
CA VAL A 44 -19.50 6.43 13.87
C VAL A 44 -18.50 7.31 13.15
N LEU A 45 -17.23 6.89 13.13
CA LEU A 45 -16.23 7.53 12.29
C LEU A 45 -16.59 7.27 10.83
N THR A 46 -16.83 8.33 10.07
CA THR A 46 -17.10 8.24 8.63
C THR A 46 -15.87 8.60 7.82
N LEU A 47 -15.54 7.74 6.86
CA LEU A 47 -14.37 7.86 6.01
C LEU A 47 -14.79 7.68 4.56
N ASP A 48 -14.48 8.70 3.75
CA ASP A 48 -14.60 8.62 2.29
C ASP A 48 -13.24 8.26 1.68
N THR A 49 -13.19 7.20 0.86
CA THR A 49 -11.94 6.71 0.28
C THR A 49 -11.52 7.40 -1.00
N HIS A 50 -12.30 8.32 -1.57
CA HIS A 50 -11.95 8.97 -2.83
C HIS A 50 -12.62 10.35 -2.98
N VAL A 51 -11.91 11.40 -2.58
CA VAL A 51 -12.32 12.80 -2.77
C VAL A 51 -11.32 13.53 -3.64
N ASP A 52 -11.76 13.86 -4.84
CA ASP A 52 -10.96 14.56 -5.82
C ASP A 52 -10.73 16.03 -5.43
N ILE A 53 -9.71 16.67 -6.02
CA ILE A 53 -9.45 18.10 -5.79
C ILE A 53 -9.33 18.90 -7.08
N GLY A 54 -10.02 20.02 -7.12
CA GLY A 54 -10.05 20.91 -8.26
C GLY A 54 -8.78 21.75 -8.47
N ASN A 55 -8.75 22.47 -9.60
CA ASN A 55 -7.70 23.45 -9.88
C ASN A 55 -7.76 24.61 -8.88
N GLY A 56 -6.59 25.09 -8.46
CA GLY A 56 -6.49 26.17 -7.47
C GLY A 56 -6.92 25.75 -6.04
N TYR A 57 -7.03 24.45 -5.75
CA TYR A 57 -7.37 23.96 -4.41
C TYR A 57 -6.43 24.48 -3.32
N ALA A 58 -6.98 24.86 -2.17
CA ALA A 58 -6.29 25.52 -1.07
C ALA A 58 -5.54 26.79 -1.51
N THR A 59 -6.20 27.60 -2.33
CA THR A 59 -5.82 28.96 -2.69
C THR A 59 -7.06 29.84 -2.67
N HIS A 60 -6.93 31.15 -2.92
CA HIS A 60 -8.07 32.07 -3.03
C HIS A 60 -9.11 31.70 -4.11
N VAL A 61 -8.77 30.81 -5.07
CA VAL A 61 -9.68 30.34 -6.13
C VAL A 61 -10.66 29.27 -5.62
N LEU A 62 -10.19 28.40 -4.73
CA LEU A 62 -10.96 27.31 -4.15
C LEU A 62 -10.38 26.99 -2.76
N ASP A 63 -10.91 27.68 -1.75
CA ASP A 63 -10.41 27.60 -0.38
C ASP A 63 -11.29 26.68 0.48
N PRO A 64 -10.85 25.45 0.80
CA PRO A 64 -11.66 24.48 1.53
C PRO A 64 -11.91 24.86 3.00
N GLY A 65 -11.33 25.95 3.51
CA GLY A 65 -11.65 26.47 4.84
C GLY A 65 -13.05 27.09 4.95
N GLY A 66 -13.61 27.55 3.84
CA GLY A 66 -14.94 28.16 3.75
C GLY A 66 -15.94 27.28 3.00
N PHE A 67 -17.20 27.74 2.91
CA PHE A 67 -18.19 27.13 2.04
C PHE A 67 -17.85 27.48 0.59
N THR A 68 -17.63 26.47 -0.23
CA THR A 68 -17.22 26.64 -1.63
C THR A 68 -18.16 25.93 -2.60
N ARG A 69 -17.82 25.99 -3.88
CA ARG A 69 -18.44 25.20 -4.95
C ARG A 69 -17.99 23.74 -4.99
N ALA A 70 -16.96 23.34 -4.24
CA ALA A 70 -16.54 21.94 -4.15
C ALA A 70 -17.60 21.12 -3.41
N GLN A 71 -17.72 19.85 -3.76
CA GLN A 71 -18.57 18.91 -3.03
C GLN A 71 -17.98 18.60 -1.64
N VAL A 72 -16.66 18.75 -1.48
CA VAL A 72 -16.01 18.63 -0.16
C VAL A 72 -15.26 19.91 0.22
N ASP A 73 -15.68 20.50 1.35
CA ASP A 73 -14.95 21.53 2.09
C ASP A 73 -15.12 21.33 3.60
N LEU A 74 -14.26 21.95 4.41
CA LEU A 74 -14.24 21.71 5.87
C LEU A 74 -15.58 22.07 6.55
N PRO A 75 -16.29 23.15 6.17
CA PRO A 75 -17.64 23.39 6.66
C PRO A 75 -18.66 22.31 6.30
N LYS A 76 -18.71 21.84 5.05
CA LYS A 76 -19.62 20.76 4.64
C LYS A 76 -19.30 19.44 5.33
N MET A 77 -18.02 19.08 5.43
CA MET A 77 -17.58 17.91 6.21
C MET A 77 -18.09 17.98 7.65
N ARG A 78 -18.04 19.16 8.29
CA ARG A 78 -18.60 19.34 9.63
C ARG A 78 -20.12 19.26 9.68
N ALA A 79 -20.80 19.87 8.72
CA ALA A 79 -22.26 19.90 8.69
C ALA A 79 -22.85 18.50 8.49
N GLY A 80 -22.28 17.71 7.58
CA GLY A 80 -22.79 16.39 7.26
C GLY A 80 -22.22 15.25 8.08
N GLY A 81 -21.18 15.51 8.90
CA GLY A 81 -20.55 14.48 9.73
C GLY A 81 -19.56 13.61 8.97
N LEU A 82 -18.91 14.12 7.90
CA LEU A 82 -17.82 13.44 7.22
C LEU A 82 -16.50 13.67 7.98
N ASP A 83 -15.98 12.64 8.66
CA ASP A 83 -14.86 12.79 9.59
C ASP A 83 -13.49 12.69 8.92
N ALA A 84 -13.36 11.77 7.96
CA ALA A 84 -12.13 11.46 7.26
C ALA A 84 -12.35 11.38 5.75
N ALA A 85 -11.33 11.77 4.98
CA ALA A 85 -11.34 11.59 3.53
C ALA A 85 -9.93 11.32 3.00
N PHE A 86 -9.83 10.46 1.99
CA PHE A 86 -8.66 10.39 1.12
C PHE A 86 -8.75 11.51 0.07
N PHE A 87 -7.83 12.47 0.14
CA PHE A 87 -7.70 13.53 -0.85
C PHE A 87 -6.76 13.08 -1.97
N ILE A 88 -7.20 13.20 -3.22
CA ILE A 88 -6.58 12.47 -4.32
C ILE A 88 -5.51 13.26 -5.06
N VAL A 89 -4.33 12.63 -5.21
CA VAL A 89 -3.32 13.00 -6.19
C VAL A 89 -3.69 12.33 -7.50
N TYR A 90 -4.64 12.92 -8.23
CA TYR A 90 -5.12 12.40 -9.51
C TYR A 90 -4.30 12.94 -10.68
N VAL A 91 -3.91 12.06 -11.59
CA VAL A 91 -3.37 12.42 -12.91
C VAL A 91 -3.99 11.57 -14.01
N GLY A 92 -4.66 12.24 -14.96
CA GLY A 92 -5.22 11.60 -16.15
C GLY A 92 -4.13 10.96 -17.03
N GLN A 93 -4.50 9.90 -17.73
CA GLN A 93 -3.58 9.19 -18.61
C GLN A 93 -3.20 10.06 -19.83
N GLY A 94 -1.92 10.01 -20.21
CA GLY A 94 -1.39 10.65 -21.40
C GLY A 94 -0.48 9.71 -22.20
N PRO A 95 0.21 10.23 -23.22
CA PRO A 95 1.14 9.45 -24.04
C PRO A 95 2.30 8.86 -23.21
N LEU A 96 2.65 7.60 -23.48
CA LEU A 96 3.79 6.92 -22.85
C LEU A 96 5.12 7.33 -23.51
N ASP A 97 5.42 8.63 -23.46
CA ASP A 97 6.69 9.21 -23.89
C ASP A 97 7.30 10.09 -22.79
N THR A 98 8.55 10.50 -22.98
CA THR A 98 9.28 11.31 -21.98
C THR A 98 8.56 12.61 -21.63
N ALA A 99 7.89 13.25 -22.60
CA ALA A 99 7.19 14.51 -22.36
C ALA A 99 5.92 14.28 -21.54
N GLY A 100 5.14 13.26 -21.90
CA GLY A 100 3.95 12.83 -21.18
C GLY A 100 4.26 12.46 -19.72
N LEU A 101 5.27 11.63 -19.49
CA LEU A 101 5.68 11.20 -18.15
C LEU A 101 6.20 12.38 -17.31
N THR A 102 6.95 13.30 -17.92
CA THR A 102 7.43 14.51 -17.22
C THR A 102 6.26 15.41 -16.81
N ALA A 103 5.29 15.62 -17.71
CA ALA A 103 4.09 16.40 -17.41
C ALA A 103 3.23 15.74 -16.32
N ALA A 104 3.05 14.43 -16.39
CA ALA A 104 2.32 13.65 -15.39
C ALA A 104 2.92 13.79 -14.00
N ARG A 105 4.25 13.68 -13.89
CA ARG A 105 4.98 13.85 -12.63
C ARG A 105 4.83 15.26 -12.06
N ALA A 106 4.83 16.28 -12.91
CA ALA A 106 4.61 17.66 -12.50
C ALA A 106 3.16 17.90 -12.02
N ALA A 107 2.17 17.31 -12.69
CA ALA A 107 0.77 17.38 -12.29
C ALA A 107 0.54 16.70 -10.92
N ALA A 108 1.11 15.52 -10.69
CA ALA A 108 1.03 14.84 -9.39
C ALA A 108 1.64 15.71 -8.27
N GLU A 109 2.77 16.37 -8.54
CA GLU A 109 3.40 17.29 -7.59
C GLU A 109 2.51 18.50 -7.29
N GLU A 110 1.80 19.05 -8.28
CA GLU A 110 0.86 20.15 -8.08
C GLU A 110 -0.30 19.76 -7.17
N LYS A 111 -0.92 18.60 -7.41
CA LYS A 111 -2.00 18.06 -6.58
C LYS A 111 -1.55 17.81 -5.15
N TYR A 112 -0.40 17.15 -4.97
CA TYR A 112 0.19 16.94 -3.64
C TYR A 112 0.45 18.25 -2.89
N ARG A 113 0.98 19.28 -3.59
CA ARG A 113 1.19 20.61 -3.01
C ARG A 113 -0.12 21.26 -2.60
N ALA A 114 -1.22 21.02 -3.31
CA ALA A 114 -2.53 21.53 -2.97
C ALA A 114 -3.06 20.94 -1.65
N ILE A 115 -3.00 19.61 -1.50
CA ILE A 115 -3.34 18.93 -0.24
C ILE A 115 -2.45 19.45 0.89
N SER A 116 -1.15 19.55 0.64
CA SER A 116 -0.18 20.09 1.61
C SER A 116 -0.46 21.55 2.00
N ARG A 117 -1.00 22.37 1.09
CA ARG A 117 -1.41 23.75 1.40
C ARG A 117 -2.60 23.76 2.36
N MET A 118 -3.63 22.95 2.11
CA MET A 118 -4.78 22.82 3.01
C MET A 118 -4.33 22.46 4.43
N LEU A 119 -3.50 21.43 4.55
CA LEU A 119 -2.99 20.94 5.84
C LEU A 119 -2.21 22.02 6.61
N ARG A 120 -1.43 22.85 5.91
CA ARG A 120 -0.69 23.97 6.52
C ARG A 120 -1.57 25.17 6.86
N ALA A 121 -2.61 25.44 6.06
CA ALA A 121 -3.51 26.56 6.27
C ALA A 121 -4.48 26.31 7.45
N TYR A 122 -4.86 25.04 7.68
CA TYR A 122 -5.90 24.66 8.63
C TYR A 122 -5.47 23.58 9.65
N PRO A 123 -4.31 23.70 10.31
CA PRO A 123 -3.79 22.64 11.20
C PRO A 123 -4.69 22.34 12.41
N GLU A 124 -5.48 23.33 12.83
CA GLU A 124 -6.46 23.22 13.92
C GLU A 124 -7.78 22.60 13.48
N GLN A 125 -8.02 22.43 12.17
CA GLN A 125 -9.29 21.89 11.64
C GLN A 125 -9.12 20.52 10.97
N ILE A 126 -7.95 20.25 10.37
CA ILE A 126 -7.67 19.00 9.66
C ILE A 126 -6.23 18.55 9.86
N GLY A 127 -6.03 17.25 10.10
CA GLY A 127 -4.72 16.62 10.27
C GLY A 127 -4.47 15.53 9.23
N LEU A 128 -3.20 15.32 8.86
CA LEU A 128 -2.79 14.23 7.96
C LEU A 128 -2.56 12.94 8.76
N ALA A 129 -3.28 11.88 8.44
CA ALA A 129 -3.04 10.53 8.94
C ALA A 129 -2.26 9.69 7.93
N ARG A 130 -1.32 8.92 8.47
CA ARG A 130 -0.47 7.94 7.78
C ARG A 130 -0.69 6.53 8.29
N THR A 131 -1.46 6.35 9.35
CA THR A 131 -1.83 5.04 9.87
C THR A 131 -3.28 5.05 10.31
N ALA A 132 -3.88 3.87 10.45
CA ALA A 132 -5.22 3.74 11.01
C ALA A 132 -5.32 4.35 12.42
N ASP A 133 -4.29 4.16 13.25
CA ASP A 133 -4.26 4.73 14.60
C ASP A 133 -4.15 6.26 14.58
N GLU A 134 -3.44 6.84 13.60
CA GLU A 134 -3.43 8.30 13.40
C GLU A 134 -4.79 8.83 12.94
N VAL A 135 -5.55 8.06 12.15
CA VAL A 135 -6.93 8.44 11.77
C VAL A 135 -7.80 8.56 13.03
N GLU A 136 -7.80 7.52 13.86
CA GLU A 136 -8.59 7.50 15.10
C GLU A 136 -8.14 8.58 16.08
N ALA A 137 -6.82 8.82 16.23
CA ALA A 137 -6.29 9.86 17.11
C ALA A 137 -6.69 11.28 16.67
N ILE A 138 -6.56 11.60 15.37
CA ILE A 138 -6.92 12.92 14.86
C ILE A 138 -8.43 13.16 14.96
N HIS A 139 -9.24 12.13 14.70
CA HIS A 139 -10.69 12.21 14.88
C HIS A 139 -11.06 12.43 16.35
N ALA A 140 -10.42 11.73 17.29
CA ALA A 140 -10.63 11.90 18.73
C ALA A 140 -10.28 13.32 19.23
N ASP A 141 -9.32 13.99 18.59
CA ASP A 141 -9.00 15.41 18.84
C ASP A 141 -10.09 16.39 18.33
N GLY A 142 -11.12 15.89 17.65
CA GLY A 142 -12.21 16.69 17.06
C GLY A 142 -11.87 17.35 15.72
N ARG A 143 -10.71 17.00 15.13
CA ARG A 143 -10.29 17.47 13.80
C ARG A 143 -10.80 16.55 12.71
N ARG A 144 -10.89 17.06 11.49
CA ARG A 144 -11.06 16.24 10.29
C ARG A 144 -9.76 15.53 9.96
N VAL A 145 -9.87 14.39 9.30
CA VAL A 145 -8.73 13.57 8.92
C VAL A 145 -8.54 13.62 7.41
N ALA A 146 -7.35 13.99 6.98
CA ALA A 146 -6.92 13.78 5.61
C ALA A 146 -6.05 12.52 5.54
N LEU A 147 -6.38 11.62 4.63
CA LEU A 147 -5.45 10.66 4.06
C LEU A 147 -5.13 11.09 2.63
N ILE A 148 -4.11 10.49 2.00
CA ILE A 148 -3.76 10.78 0.61
C ILE A 148 -3.84 9.50 -0.21
N GLY A 149 -4.65 9.53 -1.27
CA GLY A 149 -4.69 8.51 -2.31
C GLY A 149 -3.96 9.02 -3.54
N MET A 150 -3.35 8.12 -4.32
CA MET A 150 -2.78 8.47 -5.62
C MET A 150 -3.51 7.68 -6.71
N GLU A 151 -4.25 8.39 -7.54
CA GLU A 151 -5.03 7.80 -8.61
C GLU A 151 -4.24 7.89 -9.92
N ASN A 152 -4.02 6.72 -10.52
CA ASN A 152 -3.07 6.46 -11.60
C ASN A 152 -1.60 6.44 -11.17
N ALA A 153 -0.94 5.31 -11.40
CA ALA A 153 0.50 5.16 -11.21
C ALA A 153 1.33 5.78 -12.35
N TYR A 154 0.71 6.20 -13.46
CA TYR A 154 1.37 6.84 -14.61
C TYR A 154 2.46 7.89 -14.25
N PRO A 155 2.27 8.78 -13.25
CA PRO A 155 3.29 9.76 -12.85
C PRO A 155 4.59 9.18 -12.29
N LEU A 156 4.66 7.89 -11.94
CA LEU A 156 5.89 7.25 -11.45
C LEU A 156 6.95 7.07 -12.54
N GLY A 157 6.58 7.25 -13.82
CA GLY A 157 7.50 6.97 -14.92
C GLY A 157 7.75 5.48 -15.09
N GLU A 158 8.91 5.12 -15.64
CA GLU A 158 9.24 3.73 -15.99
C GLU A 158 9.73 2.88 -14.81
N SER A 159 9.67 3.40 -13.57
CA SER A 159 10.23 2.72 -12.39
C SER A 159 9.40 2.93 -11.14
N VAL A 160 9.59 2.04 -10.16
CA VAL A 160 8.94 2.11 -8.84
C VAL A 160 9.79 2.84 -7.78
N ALA A 161 10.90 3.45 -8.19
CA ALA A 161 11.89 4.03 -7.27
C ALA A 161 11.35 5.21 -6.44
N GLU A 162 10.26 5.85 -6.88
CA GLU A 162 9.61 6.95 -6.15
C GLU A 162 8.51 6.48 -5.18
N VAL A 163 8.14 5.19 -5.16
CA VAL A 163 7.15 4.68 -4.19
C VAL A 163 7.52 5.02 -2.73
N PRO A 164 8.78 4.84 -2.25
CA PRO A 164 9.15 5.26 -0.90
C PRO A 164 8.91 6.75 -0.63
N LEU A 165 9.22 7.61 -1.61
CA LEU A 165 9.01 9.06 -1.48
C LEU A 165 7.52 9.39 -1.31
N TRP A 166 6.65 8.76 -2.09
CA TRP A 166 5.21 8.96 -1.98
C TRP A 166 4.64 8.40 -0.66
N ALA A 167 5.19 7.30 -0.16
CA ALA A 167 4.86 6.76 1.16
C ALA A 167 5.22 7.73 2.29
N GLU A 168 6.42 8.33 2.26
CA GLU A 168 6.88 9.34 3.23
C GLU A 168 6.00 10.60 3.21
N ARG A 169 5.58 11.00 2.01
CA ARG A 169 4.64 12.11 1.76
C ARG A 169 3.22 11.84 2.25
N GLY A 170 2.90 10.59 2.59
CA GLY A 170 1.63 10.20 3.22
C GLY A 170 0.63 9.50 2.31
N VAL A 171 1.02 9.11 1.08
CA VAL A 171 0.16 8.30 0.20
C VAL A 171 -0.09 6.93 0.83
N ARG A 172 -1.35 6.49 0.90
CA ARG A 172 -1.75 5.22 1.56
C ARG A 172 -2.59 4.26 0.72
N TYR A 173 -2.99 4.67 -0.48
CA TYR A 173 -3.23 3.73 -1.56
C TYR A 173 -2.73 4.32 -2.88
N MET A 174 -2.52 3.45 -3.87
CA MET A 174 -2.22 3.85 -5.24
C MET A 174 -2.92 2.96 -6.26
N SER A 175 -3.66 3.56 -7.20
CA SER A 175 -4.35 2.83 -8.28
C SER A 175 -3.37 2.53 -9.41
N LEU A 176 -3.35 1.28 -9.91
CA LEU A 176 -2.41 0.86 -10.95
C LEU A 176 -2.60 1.65 -12.26
N THR A 177 -3.84 1.90 -12.65
CA THR A 177 -4.21 2.61 -13.88
C THR A 177 -5.36 3.59 -13.61
N HIS A 178 -5.70 4.40 -14.61
CA HIS A 178 -6.92 5.22 -14.65
C HIS A 178 -7.69 4.89 -15.95
N ILE A 179 -8.42 5.82 -16.55
CA ILE A 179 -8.92 5.72 -17.93
C ILE A 179 -7.71 5.78 -18.88
N GLY A 180 -7.44 4.66 -19.55
CA GLY A 180 -6.31 4.43 -20.45
C GLY A 180 -5.24 3.49 -19.85
N HIS A 181 -4.62 2.68 -20.71
CA HIS A 181 -3.50 1.81 -20.34
C HIS A 181 -2.28 2.64 -19.97
N ASN A 182 -1.42 2.08 -19.12
CA ASN A 182 -0.15 2.70 -18.78
C ASN A 182 0.98 1.66 -18.71
N GLN A 183 2.17 2.09 -18.34
CA GLN A 183 3.36 1.24 -18.25
C GLN A 183 3.25 0.10 -17.22
N PHE A 184 2.27 0.12 -16.33
CA PHE A 184 2.05 -0.86 -15.27
C PHE A 184 0.95 -1.88 -15.58
N GLY A 185 0.00 -1.59 -16.47
CA GLY A 185 -1.03 -2.56 -16.85
C GLY A 185 -2.20 -2.01 -17.65
N GLY A 186 -3.18 -2.89 -17.85
CA GLY A 186 -4.42 -2.59 -18.55
C GLY A 186 -5.45 -1.85 -17.67
N SER A 187 -6.24 -1.00 -18.33
CA SER A 187 -7.35 -0.24 -17.75
C SER A 187 -8.69 -0.89 -18.11
N SER A 188 -9.71 -0.70 -17.27
CA SER A 188 -11.09 -1.07 -17.59
C SER A 188 -11.68 -0.21 -18.72
N ASN A 189 -11.07 0.96 -19.00
CA ASN A 189 -11.50 1.91 -20.01
C ASN A 189 -10.33 2.30 -20.91
N PRO A 190 -9.96 1.46 -21.88
CA PRO A 190 -8.90 1.77 -22.84
C PRO A 190 -9.21 3.03 -23.66
N ARG A 191 -8.16 3.79 -23.98
CA ARG A 191 -8.18 5.02 -24.77
C ARG A 191 -7.63 4.78 -26.16
N ALA A 192 -8.53 4.62 -27.13
CA ALA A 192 -8.15 4.38 -28.53
C ALA A 192 -7.28 5.51 -29.13
N ASP A 193 -7.45 6.75 -28.67
CA ASP A 193 -6.63 7.91 -29.08
C ASP A 193 -5.19 7.86 -28.54
N LEU A 194 -4.93 7.07 -27.49
CA LEU A 194 -3.59 6.78 -26.98
C LEU A 194 -2.99 5.49 -27.58
N GLY A 195 -3.73 4.83 -28.47
CA GLY A 195 -3.31 3.58 -29.10
C GLY A 195 -3.61 2.33 -28.28
N ASP A 196 -4.39 2.45 -27.20
CA ASP A 196 -4.83 1.30 -26.42
C ASP A 196 -5.70 0.38 -27.28
N ASP A 197 -5.46 -0.92 -27.17
CA ASP A 197 -6.38 -1.88 -27.74
C ASP A 197 -7.48 -2.26 -26.74
N GLN A 198 -8.57 -2.87 -27.21
CA GLN A 198 -9.67 -3.29 -26.33
C GLN A 198 -9.40 -4.62 -25.63
N ARG A 199 -8.19 -5.19 -25.73
CA ARG A 199 -7.91 -6.48 -25.11
C ARG A 199 -7.76 -6.28 -23.60
N ASN A 200 -8.17 -7.29 -22.86
CA ASN A 200 -8.04 -7.33 -21.41
C ASN A 200 -6.57 -7.59 -21.03
N GLU A 201 -5.72 -6.57 -21.25
CA GLU A 201 -4.27 -6.65 -21.04
C GLU A 201 -3.95 -7.01 -19.58
N ALA A 202 -2.99 -7.91 -19.43
CA ALA A 202 -2.50 -8.36 -18.13
C ALA A 202 -1.52 -7.34 -17.52
N ILE A 203 -1.20 -7.53 -16.24
CA ILE A 203 -0.24 -6.68 -15.55
C ILE A 203 1.15 -6.78 -16.23
N THR A 204 1.83 -5.66 -16.41
CA THR A 204 3.16 -5.64 -17.02
C THR A 204 4.23 -6.09 -16.02
N GLY A 205 5.46 -6.34 -16.49
CA GLY A 205 6.62 -6.58 -15.62
C GLY A 205 6.82 -5.47 -14.57
N PRO A 206 6.87 -4.18 -14.97
CA PRO A 206 6.86 -3.05 -14.04
C PRO A 206 5.65 -3.02 -13.11
N GLY A 207 4.45 -3.40 -13.56
CA GLY A 207 3.25 -3.47 -12.71
C GLY A 207 3.38 -4.47 -11.57
N ARG A 208 3.99 -5.63 -11.81
CA ARG A 208 4.30 -6.61 -10.74
C ARG A 208 5.25 -6.04 -9.70
N GLN A 209 6.27 -5.30 -10.15
CA GLN A 209 7.20 -4.61 -9.26
C GLN A 209 6.51 -3.52 -8.46
N LEU A 210 5.52 -2.84 -9.06
CA LEU A 210 4.74 -1.82 -8.37
C LEU A 210 3.91 -2.44 -7.25
N VAL A 211 3.19 -3.54 -7.49
CA VAL A 211 2.45 -4.26 -6.44
C VAL A 211 3.34 -4.60 -5.25
N ALA A 212 4.53 -5.16 -5.51
CA ALA A 212 5.51 -5.46 -4.47
C ALA A 212 5.94 -4.19 -3.71
N ALA A 213 6.38 -3.15 -4.43
CA ALA A 213 6.84 -1.91 -3.83
C ALA A 213 5.74 -1.22 -2.98
N LEU A 214 4.48 -1.26 -3.40
CA LEU A 214 3.38 -0.73 -2.61
C LEU A 214 3.22 -1.50 -1.29
N ASN A 215 3.26 -2.83 -1.34
CA ASN A 215 3.23 -3.66 -0.12
C ASN A 215 4.45 -3.41 0.80
N ASP A 216 5.66 -3.30 0.24
CA ASP A 216 6.91 -3.04 0.98
C ASP A 216 6.83 -1.70 1.75
N HIS A 217 6.04 -0.75 1.25
CA HIS A 217 5.89 0.58 1.83
C HIS A 217 4.56 0.83 2.56
N GLY A 218 3.73 -0.21 2.72
CA GLY A 218 2.46 -0.13 3.45
C GLY A 218 1.45 0.77 2.75
N ILE A 219 1.50 0.81 1.41
CA ILE A 219 0.53 1.46 0.55
C ILE A 219 -0.41 0.36 0.03
N LEU A 220 -1.71 0.55 0.19
CA LEU A 220 -2.71 -0.35 -0.37
C LEU A 220 -2.63 -0.34 -1.90
N VAL A 221 -2.68 -1.51 -2.52
CA VAL A 221 -2.88 -1.62 -3.96
C VAL A 221 -4.35 -1.33 -4.24
N ASP A 222 -4.61 -0.26 -4.99
CA ASP A 222 -5.96 0.08 -5.43
C ASP A 222 -6.25 -0.50 -6.81
N VAL A 223 -7.39 -1.16 -6.94
CA VAL A 223 -7.84 -1.86 -8.15
C VAL A 223 -9.06 -1.22 -8.82
N SER A 224 -9.55 -0.09 -8.30
CA SER A 224 -10.47 0.75 -9.08
C SER A 224 -9.77 1.26 -10.35
N HIS A 225 -10.53 1.43 -11.44
CA HIS A 225 -10.05 1.75 -12.81
C HIS A 225 -9.29 0.63 -13.54
N VAL A 226 -8.88 -0.43 -12.85
CA VAL A 226 -7.98 -1.45 -13.39
C VAL A 226 -8.74 -2.47 -14.25
N GLY A 227 -8.16 -2.84 -15.40
CA GLY A 227 -8.73 -3.85 -16.28
C GLY A 227 -8.77 -5.22 -15.59
N LYS A 228 -9.79 -6.03 -15.87
CA LYS A 228 -10.08 -7.27 -15.12
C LYS A 228 -8.87 -8.22 -15.00
N SER A 229 -8.14 -8.49 -16.08
CA SER A 229 -6.93 -9.33 -16.04
C SER A 229 -5.86 -8.75 -15.12
N THR A 230 -5.59 -7.45 -15.27
CA THR A 230 -4.60 -6.74 -14.44
C THR A 230 -5.03 -6.74 -12.96
N MET A 231 -6.31 -6.53 -12.68
CA MET A 231 -6.86 -6.54 -11.31
C MET A 231 -6.70 -7.91 -10.65
N LEU A 232 -7.17 -8.99 -11.29
CA LEU A 232 -7.11 -10.34 -10.70
C LEU A 232 -5.67 -10.75 -10.43
N GLU A 233 -4.74 -10.39 -11.32
CA GLU A 233 -3.32 -10.68 -11.13
C GLU A 233 -2.67 -9.82 -10.05
N ALA A 234 -3.02 -8.53 -9.97
CA ALA A 234 -2.55 -7.65 -8.90
C ALA A 234 -3.00 -8.16 -7.51
N ILE A 235 -4.26 -8.62 -7.40
CA ILE A 235 -4.81 -9.22 -6.18
C ILE A 235 -4.03 -10.49 -5.82
N ALA A 236 -3.78 -11.37 -6.78
CA ALA A 236 -3.03 -12.61 -6.55
C ALA A 236 -1.56 -12.36 -6.14
N LEU A 237 -0.97 -11.25 -6.57
CA LEU A 237 0.41 -10.87 -6.24
C LEU A 237 0.51 -10.11 -4.90
N SER A 238 -0.57 -9.47 -4.44
CA SER A 238 -0.51 -8.63 -3.27
C SER A 238 -0.36 -9.45 -1.98
N ARG A 239 0.62 -9.05 -1.15
CA ARG A 239 0.87 -9.64 0.17
C ARG A 239 0.00 -9.04 1.27
N ALA A 240 -0.69 -7.95 0.97
CA ALA A 240 -1.63 -7.29 1.87
C ALA A 240 -3.02 -7.25 1.22
N PRO A 241 -4.08 -7.02 2.01
CA PRO A 241 -5.41 -6.74 1.48
C PRO A 241 -5.40 -5.57 0.48
N VAL A 242 -6.09 -5.73 -0.65
CA VAL A 242 -6.30 -4.67 -1.64
C VAL A 242 -7.50 -3.79 -1.28
N ILE A 243 -7.62 -2.66 -1.97
CA ILE A 243 -8.83 -1.84 -1.95
C ILE A 243 -9.34 -1.67 -3.39
N ALA A 244 -10.66 -1.68 -3.61
CA ALA A 244 -11.24 -0.96 -4.73
C ALA A 244 -11.79 0.34 -4.15
N SER A 245 -11.04 1.43 -4.30
CA SER A 245 -11.27 2.71 -3.62
C SER A 245 -12.58 3.39 -4.01
N HIS A 246 -13.11 3.11 -5.21
CA HIS A 246 -14.39 3.60 -5.71
C HIS A 246 -14.87 2.81 -6.93
N SER A 247 -15.76 1.85 -6.73
CA SER A 247 -16.33 1.04 -7.83
C SER A 247 -17.73 0.55 -7.49
N GLY A 248 -18.62 0.40 -8.47
CA GLY A 248 -19.95 -0.17 -8.24
C GLY A 248 -20.00 -1.70 -8.45
N ALA A 249 -21.17 -2.30 -8.25
CA ALA A 249 -21.42 -3.72 -8.48
C ALA A 249 -22.14 -3.97 -9.81
N LYS A 250 -21.56 -4.80 -10.67
CA LYS A 250 -22.06 -5.05 -12.03
C LYS A 250 -23.36 -5.86 -12.03
N GLY A 251 -23.57 -6.65 -10.98
CA GLY A 251 -24.83 -7.38 -10.77
C GLY A 251 -26.04 -6.47 -10.49
N VAL A 252 -25.82 -5.21 -10.12
CA VAL A 252 -26.88 -4.21 -9.96
C VAL A 252 -27.02 -3.36 -11.23
N PHE A 253 -25.91 -2.81 -11.73
CA PHE A 253 -25.91 -2.03 -12.97
C PHE A 253 -24.73 -2.40 -13.86
N ASP A 254 -25.02 -2.82 -15.09
CA ASP A 254 -24.03 -3.27 -16.06
C ASP A 254 -23.23 -2.10 -16.65
N ASN A 255 -22.18 -1.69 -15.94
CA ASN A 255 -21.22 -0.68 -16.39
C ASN A 255 -19.81 -1.30 -16.47
N PRO A 256 -18.96 -0.96 -17.45
CA PRO A 256 -17.55 -1.38 -17.49
C PRO A 256 -16.72 -0.96 -16.27
N ARG A 257 -17.19 0.03 -15.50
CA ARG A 257 -16.58 0.46 -14.24
C ARG A 257 -17.01 -0.28 -13.00
N ASN A 258 -18.04 -1.09 -13.11
CA ASN A 258 -18.50 -1.88 -12.00
C ASN A 258 -17.79 -3.22 -11.98
N LEU A 259 -17.51 -3.70 -10.77
CA LEU A 259 -16.89 -4.98 -10.49
C LEU A 259 -17.91 -6.09 -10.72
N ASP A 260 -17.52 -7.10 -11.50
CA ASP A 260 -18.31 -8.33 -11.57
C ASP A 260 -18.09 -9.23 -10.34
N ASP A 261 -18.92 -10.27 -10.21
CA ASP A 261 -18.90 -11.15 -9.04
C ASP A 261 -17.53 -11.84 -8.85
N GLU A 262 -16.81 -12.15 -9.93
CA GLU A 262 -15.48 -12.75 -9.84
C GLU A 262 -14.48 -11.75 -9.25
N GLN A 263 -14.54 -10.49 -9.68
CA GLN A 263 -13.72 -9.42 -9.13
C GLN A 263 -14.03 -9.15 -7.65
N LEU A 264 -15.32 -9.14 -7.26
CA LEU A 264 -15.73 -8.98 -5.86
C LEU A 264 -15.25 -10.16 -4.99
N GLU A 265 -15.46 -11.40 -5.44
CA GLU A 265 -14.99 -12.59 -4.72
C GLU A 265 -13.46 -12.66 -4.62
N ALA A 266 -12.72 -12.14 -5.62
CA ALA A 266 -11.27 -12.02 -5.54
C ALA A 266 -10.82 -11.03 -4.45
N ILE A 267 -11.50 -9.87 -4.33
CA ILE A 267 -11.26 -8.91 -3.24
C ILE A 267 -11.52 -9.57 -1.89
N ARG A 268 -12.63 -10.28 -1.75
CA ARG A 268 -12.98 -11.02 -0.53
C ARG A 268 -11.92 -12.05 -0.16
N ALA A 269 -11.53 -12.91 -1.11
CA ALA A 269 -10.55 -13.97 -0.89
C ALA A 269 -9.17 -13.44 -0.45
N ASN A 270 -8.80 -12.25 -0.91
CA ASN A 270 -7.57 -11.56 -0.52
C ASN A 270 -7.69 -10.85 0.85
N GLY A 271 -8.88 -10.69 1.41
CA GLY A 271 -9.10 -9.94 2.66
C GLY A 271 -9.40 -8.44 2.45
N GLY A 272 -9.52 -8.02 1.20
CA GLY A 272 -9.65 -6.62 0.77
C GLY A 272 -11.02 -6.00 1.04
N VAL A 273 -11.22 -4.78 0.53
CA VAL A 273 -12.50 -4.05 0.65
C VAL A 273 -12.87 -3.40 -0.67
N ALA A 274 -14.12 -3.57 -1.09
CA ALA A 274 -14.72 -2.86 -2.22
C ALA A 274 -15.59 -1.70 -1.72
N GLN A 275 -15.16 -0.46 -2.01
CA GLN A 275 -15.89 0.74 -1.64
C GLN A 275 -16.92 1.05 -2.73
N MET A 276 -18.20 0.85 -2.41
CA MET A 276 -19.30 1.07 -3.35
C MET A 276 -19.46 2.56 -3.60
N VAL A 277 -19.39 2.95 -4.87
CA VAL A 277 -19.32 4.36 -5.29
C VAL A 277 -20.69 4.96 -5.63
N ALA A 278 -20.96 6.15 -5.10
CA ALA A 278 -22.14 6.95 -5.42
C ALA A 278 -21.95 7.77 -6.69
N PHE A 279 -21.60 7.13 -7.82
CA PHE A 279 -21.45 7.83 -9.11
C PHE A 279 -22.65 7.54 -10.00
N ARG A 280 -23.47 8.54 -10.34
CA ARG A 280 -24.77 8.34 -11.03
C ARG A 280 -24.70 7.39 -12.22
N GLY A 281 -23.74 7.62 -13.13
CA GLY A 281 -23.56 6.78 -14.33
C GLY A 281 -23.09 5.35 -14.07
N TYR A 282 -22.70 5.02 -12.83
CA TYR A 282 -22.29 3.68 -12.39
C TYR A 282 -23.37 3.03 -11.51
N VAL A 283 -24.31 3.80 -10.96
CA VAL A 283 -25.35 3.33 -10.06
C VAL A 283 -26.60 2.89 -10.81
N ALA A 284 -27.09 3.69 -11.76
CA ALA A 284 -28.31 3.37 -12.48
C ALA A 284 -28.37 4.08 -13.84
N GLU A 285 -29.38 3.72 -14.64
CA GLU A 285 -29.69 4.46 -15.86
C GLU A 285 -30.19 5.87 -15.51
N THR A 286 -29.45 6.88 -15.96
CA THR A 286 -29.84 8.28 -15.85
C THR A 286 -31.05 8.58 -16.75
N ASP A 287 -32.00 9.39 -16.28
CA ASP A 287 -33.13 9.84 -17.09
C ASP A 287 -32.64 10.42 -18.43
N ARG A 288 -33.22 9.94 -19.52
CA ARG A 288 -32.84 10.31 -20.88
C ARG A 288 -32.80 11.83 -21.10
N ARG A 289 -33.70 12.59 -20.47
CA ARG A 289 -33.78 14.06 -20.61
C ARG A 289 -32.63 14.75 -19.87
N ILE A 290 -32.21 14.20 -18.73
CA ILE A 290 -31.00 14.64 -18.03
C ILE A 290 -29.79 14.31 -18.90
N ALA A 291 -29.70 13.10 -19.45
CA ALA A 291 -28.57 12.68 -20.29
C ALA A 291 -28.42 13.52 -21.57
N GLU A 292 -29.51 13.71 -22.33
CA GLU A 292 -29.52 14.55 -23.54
C GLU A 292 -29.22 16.01 -23.20
N GLY A 293 -29.81 16.55 -22.13
CA GLY A 293 -29.53 17.90 -21.68
C GLY A 293 -28.08 18.09 -21.23
N GLN A 294 -27.52 17.14 -20.48
CA GLN A 294 -26.11 17.16 -20.07
C GLN A 294 -25.16 17.12 -21.26
N ALA A 295 -25.45 16.30 -22.29
CA ALA A 295 -24.67 16.28 -23.52
C ALA A 295 -24.72 17.63 -24.26
N ALA A 296 -25.89 18.26 -24.34
CA ALA A 296 -26.03 19.60 -24.93
C ALA A 296 -25.30 20.69 -24.10
N LEU A 297 -25.26 20.56 -22.77
CA LEU A 297 -24.48 21.45 -21.91
C LEU A 297 -22.97 21.29 -22.14
N LEU A 298 -22.49 20.04 -22.29
CA LEU A 298 -21.08 19.77 -22.60
C LEU A 298 -20.69 20.40 -23.94
N GLU A 299 -21.46 20.19 -25.00
CA GLU A 299 -21.20 20.76 -26.32
C GLU A 299 -21.18 22.30 -26.31
N ARG A 300 -22.12 22.91 -25.58
CA ARG A 300 -22.25 24.38 -25.54
C ARG A 300 -21.22 25.07 -24.64
N LEU A 301 -20.95 24.51 -23.47
CA LEU A 301 -20.17 25.20 -22.42
C LEU A 301 -18.74 24.71 -22.35
N LEU A 302 -18.48 23.46 -22.73
CA LEU A 302 -17.20 22.79 -22.63
C LEU A 302 -16.79 22.14 -23.98
N PRO A 303 -16.82 22.87 -25.11
CA PRO A 303 -16.59 22.30 -26.44
C PRO A 303 -15.18 21.70 -26.61
N ASP A 304 -14.19 22.26 -25.91
CA ASP A 304 -12.80 21.79 -25.89
C ASP A 304 -12.52 20.77 -24.77
N GLY A 305 -13.56 20.34 -24.05
CA GLY A 305 -13.47 19.40 -22.95
C GLY A 305 -13.20 20.04 -21.58
N TRP A 306 -13.24 19.19 -20.55
CA TRP A 306 -13.17 19.64 -19.15
C TRP A 306 -11.81 20.24 -18.77
N THR A 307 -10.72 19.67 -19.29
CA THR A 307 -9.34 20.07 -18.95
C THR A 307 -9.04 21.49 -19.39
N ASP A 308 -9.46 21.87 -20.60
CA ASP A 308 -9.16 23.18 -21.19
C ASP A 308 -10.20 24.27 -20.88
N ALA A 309 -11.33 23.89 -20.27
CA ALA A 309 -12.37 24.83 -19.88
C ALA A 309 -11.89 25.87 -18.85
N THR A 310 -12.41 27.09 -18.97
CA THR A 310 -12.23 28.13 -17.96
C THR A 310 -13.09 27.84 -16.71
N ASP A 311 -12.74 28.46 -15.59
CA ASP A 311 -13.53 28.33 -14.36
C ASP A 311 -14.97 28.85 -14.53
N GLU A 312 -15.17 29.88 -15.35
CA GLU A 312 -16.51 30.41 -15.68
C GLU A 312 -17.35 29.38 -16.46
N GLN A 313 -16.76 28.70 -17.44
CA GLN A 313 -17.43 27.65 -18.20
C GLN A 313 -17.82 26.47 -17.31
N ARG A 314 -16.90 25.99 -16.46
CA ARG A 314 -17.16 24.90 -15.52
C ARG A 314 -18.25 25.26 -14.52
N GLU A 315 -18.25 26.50 -14.04
CA GLU A 315 -19.28 26.99 -13.10
C GLU A 315 -20.64 27.13 -13.76
N ALA A 316 -20.69 27.65 -14.99
CA ALA A 316 -21.92 27.69 -15.78
C ALA A 316 -22.46 26.28 -16.03
N TYR A 317 -21.59 25.33 -16.38
CA TYR A 317 -21.97 23.94 -16.60
C TYR A 317 -22.58 23.32 -15.35
N ARG A 318 -21.92 23.44 -14.19
CA ARG A 318 -22.43 22.91 -12.92
C ARG A 318 -23.79 23.49 -12.55
N ARG A 319 -23.94 24.82 -12.63
CA ARG A 319 -25.19 25.51 -12.29
C ARG A 319 -26.34 25.09 -13.21
N GLU A 320 -26.10 25.02 -14.51
CA GLU A 320 -27.13 24.63 -15.48
C GLU A 320 -27.48 23.13 -15.38
N LEU A 321 -26.50 22.27 -15.12
CA LEU A 321 -26.74 20.85 -14.90
C LEU A 321 -27.52 20.60 -13.61
N ALA A 322 -27.21 21.31 -12.51
CA ALA A 322 -27.96 21.23 -11.27
C ALA A 322 -29.42 21.63 -11.46
N ALA A 323 -29.69 22.72 -12.18
CA ALA A 323 -31.06 23.15 -12.50
C ALA A 323 -31.80 22.12 -13.37
N LEU A 324 -31.11 21.52 -14.35
CA LEU A 324 -31.67 20.46 -15.19
C LEU A 324 -32.08 19.24 -14.35
N ARG A 325 -31.20 18.81 -13.44
CA ARG A 325 -31.44 17.65 -12.57
C ARG A 325 -32.60 17.87 -11.60
N GLN A 326 -32.81 19.07 -11.09
CA GLN A 326 -33.99 19.39 -10.27
C GLN A 326 -35.33 19.30 -11.03
N THR A 327 -35.31 19.22 -12.36
CA THR A 327 -36.53 19.18 -13.18
C THR A 327 -37.06 17.75 -13.38
N TYR A 328 -36.20 16.75 -13.24
CA TYR A 328 -36.51 15.35 -13.55
C TYR A 328 -36.09 14.43 -12.40
N THR A 329 -36.61 13.21 -12.38
CA THR A 329 -36.15 12.20 -11.42
C THR A 329 -34.72 11.81 -11.75
N ASP A 330 -33.84 11.87 -10.76
CA ASP A 330 -32.41 11.56 -10.90
C ASP A 330 -32.10 10.19 -10.27
N VAL A 331 -30.84 9.77 -10.38
CA VAL A 331 -30.35 8.57 -9.69
C VAL A 331 -30.30 8.85 -8.19
N THR A 332 -30.95 8.00 -7.40
CA THR A 332 -31.22 8.24 -5.98
C THR A 332 -30.23 7.56 -5.04
N LEU A 333 -30.16 8.07 -3.81
CA LEU A 333 -29.45 7.43 -2.71
C LEU A 333 -29.89 5.97 -2.47
N ALA A 334 -31.18 5.67 -2.60
CA ALA A 334 -31.67 4.29 -2.44
C ALA A 334 -31.07 3.36 -3.51
N GLN A 335 -31.03 3.79 -4.78
CA GLN A 335 -30.39 2.99 -5.84
C GLN A 335 -28.88 2.81 -5.60
N PHE A 336 -28.21 3.81 -5.03
CA PHE A 336 -26.84 3.66 -4.60
C PHE A 336 -26.69 2.59 -3.51
N VAL A 337 -27.54 2.59 -2.48
CA VAL A 337 -27.47 1.59 -1.41
C VAL A 337 -27.82 0.18 -1.89
N ASP A 338 -28.52 0.01 -3.02
CA ASP A 338 -28.69 -1.30 -3.67
C ASP A 338 -27.34 -1.94 -4.04
N HIS A 339 -26.34 -1.15 -4.41
CA HIS A 339 -24.97 -1.63 -4.68
C HIS A 339 -24.30 -2.14 -3.40
N ILE A 340 -24.53 -1.45 -2.26
CA ILE A 340 -24.01 -1.87 -0.96
C ILE A 340 -24.68 -3.19 -0.55
N ASP A 341 -26.01 -3.29 -0.63
CA ASP A 341 -26.74 -4.51 -0.31
C ASP A 341 -26.24 -5.70 -1.14
N TYR A 342 -26.15 -5.53 -2.46
CA TYR A 342 -25.66 -6.58 -3.35
C TYR A 342 -24.25 -7.06 -2.98
N ALA A 343 -23.33 -6.11 -2.75
CA ALA A 343 -21.96 -6.45 -2.39
C ALA A 343 -21.90 -7.12 -1.01
N VAL A 344 -22.67 -6.64 -0.03
CA VAL A 344 -22.71 -7.23 1.32
C VAL A 344 -23.25 -8.65 1.29
N ASP A 345 -24.30 -8.90 0.50
CA ASP A 345 -24.89 -10.24 0.34
C ASP A 345 -23.94 -11.22 -0.35
N LEU A 346 -23.14 -10.74 -1.32
CA LEU A 346 -22.20 -11.57 -2.07
C LEU A 346 -20.91 -11.85 -1.28
N ILE A 347 -20.25 -10.79 -0.79
CA ILE A 347 -18.89 -10.90 -0.25
C ILE A 347 -18.79 -10.68 1.26
N GLY A 348 -19.87 -10.32 1.95
CA GLY A 348 -19.88 -10.07 3.39
C GLY A 348 -19.57 -8.62 3.75
N VAL A 349 -20.20 -8.14 4.83
CA VAL A 349 -20.11 -6.73 5.26
C VAL A 349 -18.69 -6.28 5.58
N GLU A 350 -17.82 -7.17 6.01
CA GLU A 350 -16.42 -6.92 6.33
C GLU A 350 -15.56 -6.56 5.10
N HIS A 351 -16.08 -6.79 3.89
CA HIS A 351 -15.40 -6.55 2.62
C HIS A 351 -16.02 -5.41 1.81
N VAL A 352 -16.96 -4.65 2.38
CA VAL A 352 -17.67 -3.56 1.69
C VAL A 352 -17.45 -2.24 2.39
N GLY A 353 -17.48 -1.13 1.65
CA GLY A 353 -17.57 0.20 2.22
C GLY A 353 -18.29 1.20 1.32
N ILE A 354 -18.15 2.48 1.63
CA ILE A 354 -18.96 3.60 1.12
C ILE A 354 -18.01 4.68 0.61
N VAL A 355 -18.25 5.16 -0.61
CA VAL A 355 -17.45 6.25 -1.18
C VAL A 355 -18.27 7.11 -2.12
N SER A 356 -17.99 8.41 -2.13
CA SER A 356 -18.73 9.38 -2.95
C SER A 356 -18.19 9.53 -4.36
N ASP A 357 -16.86 9.54 -4.53
CA ASP A 357 -16.18 10.08 -5.72
C ASP A 357 -16.48 11.58 -5.94
N PHE A 358 -16.67 12.31 -4.84
CA PHE A 358 -16.94 13.75 -4.85
C PHE A 358 -15.80 14.54 -5.49
N ASP A 359 -16.18 15.61 -6.19
CA ASP A 359 -15.33 16.48 -7.01
C ASP A 359 -14.67 15.77 -8.23
N GLY A 360 -14.78 14.43 -8.33
CA GLY A 360 -14.46 13.59 -9.50
C GLY A 360 -15.65 13.31 -10.43
N GLY A 361 -16.85 13.70 -10.01
CA GLY A 361 -18.11 13.54 -10.76
C GLY A 361 -19.18 12.74 -10.03
N GLY A 362 -18.85 12.21 -8.85
CA GLY A 362 -19.74 11.48 -7.97
C GLY A 362 -20.83 12.32 -7.29
N GLY A 363 -21.57 11.64 -6.41
CA GLY A 363 -22.81 12.08 -5.79
C GLY A 363 -24.06 11.49 -6.47
N VAL A 364 -25.14 11.34 -5.72
CA VAL A 364 -26.48 10.92 -6.16
C VAL A 364 -27.53 11.80 -5.48
N GLU A 365 -28.79 11.80 -5.93
CA GLU A 365 -29.86 12.57 -5.28
C GLU A 365 -30.00 12.13 -3.81
N GLY A 366 -29.77 13.08 -2.89
CA GLY A 366 -29.76 12.85 -1.45
C GLY A 366 -28.36 12.65 -0.84
N TRP A 367 -27.30 12.63 -1.65
CA TRP A 367 -25.91 12.74 -1.21
C TRP A 367 -25.06 13.39 -2.33
N ASP A 368 -25.33 14.67 -2.60
CA ASP A 368 -24.66 15.45 -3.64
C ASP A 368 -23.41 16.18 -3.15
N ASP A 369 -23.25 16.36 -1.84
CA ASP A 369 -22.03 16.90 -1.24
C ASP A 369 -21.82 16.39 0.21
N ALA A 370 -20.66 16.71 0.80
CA ALA A 370 -20.29 16.22 2.13
C ALA A 370 -21.25 16.65 3.26
N SER A 371 -22.09 17.67 3.05
CA SER A 371 -23.08 18.10 4.06
C SER A 371 -24.28 17.16 4.18
N GLU A 372 -24.47 16.27 3.20
CA GLU A 372 -25.58 15.31 3.14
C GLU A 372 -25.17 13.89 3.60
N THR A 373 -23.94 13.71 4.08
CA THR A 373 -23.34 12.40 4.43
C THR A 373 -24.19 11.56 5.41
N ALA A 374 -24.87 12.21 6.36
CA ALA A 374 -25.78 11.53 7.28
C ALA A 374 -26.97 10.81 6.59
N ASN A 375 -27.35 11.23 5.38
CA ASN A 375 -28.45 10.62 4.63
C ASN A 375 -28.15 9.16 4.26
N VAL A 376 -26.89 8.85 3.93
CA VAL A 376 -26.46 7.46 3.66
C VAL A 376 -26.68 6.59 4.90
N THR A 377 -26.38 7.12 6.09
CA THR A 377 -26.62 6.41 7.36
C THR A 377 -28.10 6.17 7.60
N LEU A 378 -28.93 7.19 7.33
CA LEU A 378 -30.38 7.06 7.42
C LEU A 378 -30.91 5.95 6.51
N GLU A 379 -30.45 5.88 5.26
CA GLU A 379 -30.86 4.85 4.32
C GLU A 379 -30.41 3.44 4.76
N LEU A 380 -29.16 3.28 5.21
CA LEU A 380 -28.67 2.02 5.78
C LEU A 380 -29.50 1.57 6.99
N MET A 381 -29.83 2.48 7.90
CA MET A 381 -30.67 2.15 9.06
C MET A 381 -32.08 1.74 8.65
N ARG A 382 -32.67 2.40 7.64
CA ARG A 382 -33.98 2.01 7.08
C ARG A 382 -33.97 0.62 6.47
N ARG A 383 -32.83 0.20 5.91
CA ARG A 383 -32.61 -1.18 5.42
C ARG A 383 -32.24 -2.18 6.50
N GLY A 384 -32.22 -1.76 7.76
CA GLY A 384 -32.03 -2.66 8.90
C GLY A 384 -30.57 -2.98 9.23
N TYR A 385 -29.60 -2.26 8.66
CA TYR A 385 -28.21 -2.38 9.09
C TYR A 385 -28.06 -1.99 10.56
N THR A 386 -27.27 -2.78 11.28
CA THR A 386 -26.91 -2.54 12.68
C THR A 386 -25.86 -1.45 12.81
N GLU A 387 -25.69 -0.89 14.02
CA GLU A 387 -24.64 0.11 14.28
C GLU A 387 -23.23 -0.43 13.99
N ASP A 388 -22.97 -1.70 14.29
CA ASP A 388 -21.66 -2.34 14.04
C ASP A 388 -21.39 -2.52 12.54
N GLU A 389 -22.40 -2.91 11.76
CA GLU A 389 -22.28 -3.01 10.30
C GLU A 389 -22.10 -1.62 9.66
N ILE A 390 -22.84 -0.61 10.11
CA ILE A 390 -22.68 0.77 9.65
C ILE A 390 -21.27 1.29 9.98
N ARG A 391 -20.75 0.98 11.17
CA ARG A 391 -19.38 1.32 11.57
C ARG A 391 -18.33 0.62 10.71
N ALA A 392 -18.57 -0.63 10.33
CA ALA A 392 -17.71 -1.38 9.43
C ALA A 392 -17.67 -0.74 8.03
N LEU A 393 -18.85 -0.48 7.45
CA LEU A 393 -19.01 0.10 6.11
C LEU A 393 -18.41 1.50 6.00
N TRP A 394 -18.65 2.36 6.98
CA TRP A 394 -18.20 3.76 6.94
C TRP A 394 -16.68 3.96 7.08
N GLY A 395 -15.94 2.96 7.56
CA GLY A 395 -14.51 3.14 7.73
C GLY A 395 -13.81 2.03 8.50
N GLY A 396 -14.52 1.28 9.35
CA GLY A 396 -13.92 0.18 10.11
C GLY A 396 -13.21 -0.84 9.23
N ASN A 397 -13.79 -1.17 8.07
CA ASN A 397 -13.18 -2.08 7.11
C ASN A 397 -11.94 -1.49 6.42
N VAL A 398 -11.96 -0.19 6.11
CA VAL A 398 -10.79 0.53 5.55
C VAL A 398 -9.66 0.57 6.56
N LEU A 399 -9.95 0.93 7.82
CA LEU A 399 -8.97 0.95 8.90
C LEU A 399 -8.36 -0.44 9.14
N ARG A 400 -9.17 -1.51 9.04
CA ARG A 400 -8.69 -2.90 9.12
C ARG A 400 -7.66 -3.21 8.03
N ILE A 401 -7.95 -2.92 6.76
CA ILE A 401 -7.00 -3.20 5.67
C ILE A 401 -5.79 -2.28 5.72
N LEU A 402 -5.94 -1.03 6.17
CA LEU A 402 -4.83 -0.10 6.37
C LEU A 402 -3.84 -0.64 7.41
N ARG A 403 -4.33 -1.13 8.56
CA ARG A 403 -3.50 -1.83 9.58
C ARG A 403 -2.81 -3.07 9.02
N ALA A 404 -3.49 -3.82 8.15
CA ALA A 404 -2.91 -4.99 7.51
C ALA A 404 -1.77 -4.60 6.54
N ALA A 405 -1.92 -3.51 5.78
CA ALA A 405 -0.86 -2.97 4.92
C ALA A 405 0.33 -2.44 5.74
N GLU A 406 0.07 -1.74 6.85
CA GLU A 406 1.11 -1.31 7.80
C GLU A 406 1.91 -2.50 8.37
N SER A 407 1.21 -3.59 8.70
CA SER A 407 1.83 -4.82 9.21
C SER A 407 2.60 -5.57 8.11
N ALA A 408 2.10 -5.56 6.86
CA ALA A 408 2.81 -6.12 5.72
C ALA A 408 4.11 -5.36 5.42
N ARG A 409 4.13 -4.03 5.59
CA ARG A 409 5.36 -3.23 5.58
C ARG A 409 6.32 -3.64 6.70
N ALA A 410 5.80 -3.85 7.90
CA ALA A 410 6.60 -4.26 9.05
C ALA A 410 7.33 -5.58 8.80
N SER A 411 6.78 -6.49 7.98
CA SER A 411 7.40 -7.79 7.68
C SER A 411 8.73 -7.74 6.90
N GLU A 412 9.08 -6.63 6.23
CA GLU A 412 10.44 -6.41 5.66
C GLU A 412 11.30 -5.45 6.50
N GLN A 413 10.67 -4.51 7.23
CA GLN A 413 11.37 -3.71 8.24
C GLN A 413 11.77 -4.55 9.48
N ASP A 414 11.17 -5.73 9.67
CA ASP A 414 11.48 -6.78 10.65
C ASP A 414 12.55 -7.78 10.18
N ASN A 415 13.40 -7.42 9.21
CA ASN A 415 14.72 -8.06 9.10
C ASN A 415 15.62 -7.57 10.25
N ASP A 416 15.22 -7.86 11.49
CA ASP A 416 16.08 -7.78 12.67
C ASP A 416 17.19 -8.83 12.48
N PRO A 417 18.42 -8.38 12.16
CA PRO A 417 19.51 -9.31 11.87
C PRO A 417 19.84 -10.17 13.10
N GLU A 418 19.56 -9.68 14.30
CA GLU A 418 19.88 -10.38 15.55
C GLU A 418 18.85 -11.48 15.85
N ALA A 419 17.56 -11.20 15.67
CA ALA A 419 16.51 -12.22 15.70
C ALA A 419 16.79 -13.30 14.64
N ARG A 420 17.17 -12.88 13.43
CA ARG A 420 17.48 -13.82 12.34
C ARG A 420 18.67 -14.72 12.64
N LEU A 421 19.73 -14.17 13.25
CA LEU A 421 20.86 -14.96 13.75
C LEU A 421 20.41 -15.99 14.79
N ALA A 422 19.52 -15.61 15.71
CA ALA A 422 18.97 -16.53 16.71
C ALA A 422 18.16 -17.67 16.08
N GLU A 423 17.31 -17.38 15.08
CA GLU A 423 16.56 -18.39 14.33
C GLU A 423 17.45 -19.39 13.58
N LEU A 424 18.56 -18.89 13.02
CA LEU A 424 19.58 -19.73 12.38
C LEU A 424 20.42 -20.54 13.39
N GLY A 425 20.18 -20.37 14.69
CA GLY A 425 20.93 -21.02 15.77
C GLY A 425 22.36 -20.47 15.92
N ILE A 426 22.62 -19.25 15.44
CA ILE A 426 23.94 -18.62 15.43
C ILE A 426 24.06 -17.67 16.62
N THR A 427 24.96 -18.00 17.55
CA THR A 427 25.40 -17.07 18.60
C THR A 427 26.71 -16.42 18.18
N LEU A 428 26.73 -15.08 18.10
CA LEU A 428 27.95 -14.36 17.76
C LEU A 428 28.99 -14.51 18.89
N PRO A 429 30.25 -14.87 18.59
CA PRO A 429 31.31 -14.88 19.58
C PRO A 429 31.67 -13.44 20.01
N PRO A 430 32.41 -13.27 21.12
CA PRO A 430 33.03 -11.99 21.43
C PRO A 430 33.92 -11.52 20.27
N ALA A 431 33.88 -10.22 19.96
CA ALA A 431 34.70 -9.66 18.89
C ALA A 431 36.20 -9.96 19.15
N PRO A 432 36.93 -10.50 18.16
CA PRO A 432 38.34 -10.84 18.34
C PRO A 432 39.18 -9.58 18.60
N GLN A 433 40.14 -9.67 19.53
CA GLN A 433 41.11 -8.60 19.74
C GLN A 433 42.10 -8.53 18.56
N PRO A 434 42.51 -7.34 18.10
CA PRO A 434 43.57 -7.22 17.10
C PRO A 434 44.87 -7.90 17.57
N VAL A 435 45.49 -8.69 16.68
CA VAL A 435 46.69 -9.48 17.00
C VAL A 435 48.00 -8.78 16.59
N ALA A 436 47.90 -7.61 15.98
CA ALA A 436 49.02 -6.76 15.54
C ALA A 436 48.59 -5.29 15.54
N ASN A 437 49.41 -4.39 14.98
CA ASN A 437 49.18 -2.94 14.94
C ASN A 437 48.08 -2.53 13.93
N TYR A 438 46.84 -2.95 14.15
CA TYR A 438 45.65 -2.57 13.37
C TYR A 438 44.39 -2.60 14.24
N VAL A 439 43.27 -2.06 13.73
CA VAL A 439 41.96 -2.10 14.39
C VAL A 439 41.00 -3.00 13.61
N ASN A 440 39.95 -3.48 14.27
CA ASN A 440 38.98 -4.39 13.64
C ASN A 440 38.14 -3.75 12.53
N GLY A 441 37.96 -2.44 12.58
CA GLY A 441 37.35 -1.67 11.50
C GLY A 441 37.49 -0.17 11.73
N VAL A 442 37.33 0.60 10.66
CA VAL A 442 37.38 2.07 10.68
C VAL A 442 36.10 2.60 10.05
N GLN A 443 35.45 3.54 10.73
CA GLN A 443 34.30 4.25 10.17
C GLN A 443 34.74 5.59 9.55
N THR A 444 34.28 5.87 8.33
CA THR A 444 34.37 7.18 7.68
C THR A 444 33.03 7.53 7.02
N GLY A 445 32.43 8.65 7.43
CA GLY A 445 31.04 8.96 7.08
C GLY A 445 30.08 7.86 7.53
N ASN A 446 29.28 7.36 6.60
CA ASN A 446 28.35 6.25 6.78
C ASN A 446 28.93 4.90 6.33
N LEU A 447 30.22 4.80 6.05
CA LEU A 447 30.88 3.55 5.67
C LEU A 447 31.76 3.03 6.80
N ILE A 448 31.72 1.72 7.03
CA ILE A 448 32.66 1.00 7.89
C ILE A 448 33.48 0.04 7.03
N PHE A 449 34.80 0.16 7.14
CA PHE A 449 35.78 -0.71 6.51
C PHE A 449 36.28 -1.70 7.56
N LEU A 450 35.91 -2.98 7.44
CA LEU A 450 36.31 -4.02 8.39
C LEU A 450 37.56 -4.73 7.91
N ALA A 451 38.50 -4.97 8.82
CA ALA A 451 39.72 -5.70 8.54
C ALA A 451 39.44 -7.17 8.23
N GLY A 452 40.38 -7.82 7.54
CA GLY A 452 40.33 -9.26 7.24
C GLY A 452 40.11 -10.12 8.49
N LYS A 453 39.23 -11.11 8.36
CA LYS A 453 38.98 -12.15 9.37
C LYS A 453 39.14 -13.53 8.75
N GLY A 454 39.61 -14.46 9.57
CA GLY A 454 39.69 -15.87 9.22
C GLY A 454 38.63 -16.73 9.92
N PRO A 455 38.59 -18.03 9.60
CA PRO A 455 37.60 -18.99 10.09
C PRO A 455 38.00 -19.53 11.47
N LYS A 456 38.06 -18.63 12.46
CA LYS A 456 38.37 -18.97 13.85
C LYS A 456 37.13 -19.49 14.57
N ARG A 457 37.26 -20.62 15.25
CA ARG A 457 36.24 -21.24 16.10
C ARG A 457 36.27 -20.67 17.52
N ALA A 458 35.19 -20.91 18.27
CA ALA A 458 35.06 -20.45 19.66
C ALA A 458 36.12 -21.03 20.60
N ASP A 459 36.62 -22.25 20.33
CA ASP A 459 37.72 -22.88 21.08
C ASP A 459 39.10 -22.28 20.77
N GLY A 460 39.17 -21.31 19.85
CA GLY A 460 40.40 -20.66 19.43
C GLY A 460 41.13 -21.34 18.27
N SER A 461 40.71 -22.54 17.86
CA SER A 461 41.23 -23.23 16.68
C SER A 461 40.79 -22.53 15.39
N GLU A 462 41.50 -22.77 14.29
CA GLU A 462 41.18 -22.18 12.99
C GLU A 462 41.00 -23.27 11.94
N VAL A 463 40.14 -23.03 10.96
CA VAL A 463 40.11 -23.88 9.76
C VAL A 463 41.33 -23.55 8.92
N THR A 464 42.28 -24.47 8.88
CA THR A 464 43.54 -24.34 8.14
C THR A 464 43.63 -25.35 7.01
N GLY A 465 44.44 -25.06 6.01
CA GLY A 465 44.71 -25.94 4.88
C GLY A 465 44.44 -25.26 3.54
N LYS A 466 44.69 -25.99 2.46
CA LYS A 466 44.66 -25.45 1.10
C LYS A 466 43.54 -26.09 0.28
N LEU A 467 42.70 -25.24 -0.32
CA LEU A 467 41.61 -25.65 -1.20
C LEU A 467 42.18 -26.24 -2.49
N GLY A 468 41.69 -27.43 -2.87
CA GLY A 468 42.28 -28.22 -3.96
C GLY A 468 43.49 -29.07 -3.54
N ALA A 469 43.98 -28.92 -2.30
CA ALA A 469 45.09 -29.69 -1.76
C ALA A 469 44.89 -29.96 -0.24
N GLY A 470 43.93 -30.82 0.08
CA GLY A 470 43.66 -31.28 1.45
C GLY A 470 42.44 -30.64 2.14
N VAL A 471 41.85 -29.59 1.56
CA VAL A 471 40.57 -29.01 2.00
C VAL A 471 39.57 -29.06 0.85
N SER A 472 38.37 -29.58 1.12
CA SER A 472 37.28 -29.65 0.13
C SER A 472 36.56 -28.32 -0.04
N ILE A 473 35.78 -28.17 -1.12
CA ILE A 473 34.98 -26.96 -1.37
C ILE A 473 33.97 -26.73 -0.24
N GLU A 474 33.32 -27.79 0.22
CA GLU A 474 32.34 -27.77 1.29
C GLU A 474 32.98 -27.32 2.61
N GLN A 475 34.17 -27.83 2.93
CA GLN A 475 34.92 -27.39 4.10
C GLN A 475 35.35 -25.91 3.98
N GLY A 476 35.70 -25.46 2.77
CA GLY A 476 35.97 -24.06 2.48
C GLY A 476 34.73 -23.18 2.63
N TYR A 477 33.58 -23.65 2.15
CA TYR A 477 32.30 -22.96 2.27
C TYR A 477 31.94 -22.74 3.75
N GLU A 478 32.04 -23.79 4.57
CA GLU A 478 31.81 -23.69 6.02
C GLU A 478 32.84 -22.77 6.69
N ALA A 479 34.09 -22.75 6.23
CA ALA A 479 35.09 -21.80 6.71
C ALA A 479 34.73 -20.35 6.36
N ALA A 480 34.24 -20.09 5.15
CA ALA A 480 33.77 -18.77 4.73
C ALA A 480 32.54 -18.33 5.53
N ARG A 481 31.61 -19.25 5.79
CA ARG A 481 30.44 -19.02 6.64
C ARG A 481 30.82 -18.69 8.08
N LEU A 482 31.76 -19.43 8.68
CA LEU A 482 32.32 -19.12 10.00
C LEU A 482 33.02 -17.75 10.01
N THR A 483 33.69 -17.39 8.93
CA THR A 483 34.33 -16.08 8.79
C THR A 483 33.32 -14.94 8.75
N ALA A 484 32.16 -15.14 8.11
CA ALA A 484 31.03 -14.21 8.16
C ALA A 484 30.52 -13.99 9.59
N ILE A 485 30.37 -15.07 10.37
CA ILE A 485 29.99 -14.97 11.80
C ILE A 485 31.00 -14.10 12.58
N ASN A 486 32.30 -14.31 12.34
CA ASN A 486 33.35 -13.52 12.98
C ASN A 486 33.33 -12.03 12.56
N GLN A 487 32.96 -11.73 11.32
CA GLN A 487 32.77 -10.34 10.87
C GLN A 487 31.54 -9.69 11.50
N LEU A 488 30.42 -10.41 11.61
CA LEU A 488 29.20 -9.92 12.29
C LEU A 488 29.46 -9.64 13.77
N ALA A 489 30.26 -10.46 14.45
CA ALA A 489 30.66 -10.23 15.84
C ALA A 489 31.41 -8.89 16.01
N VAL A 490 32.34 -8.59 15.10
CA VAL A 490 33.02 -7.29 15.09
C VAL A 490 32.04 -6.16 14.82
N LEU A 491 31.21 -6.30 13.79
CA LEU A 491 30.28 -5.27 13.39
C LEU A 491 29.28 -4.95 14.50
N LYS A 492 28.76 -5.97 15.19
CA LYS A 492 27.92 -5.81 16.37
C LYS A 492 28.65 -5.09 17.50
N ALA A 493 29.91 -5.44 17.78
CA ALA A 493 30.70 -4.75 18.81
C ALA A 493 30.94 -3.27 18.46
N MET A 494 31.06 -2.92 17.17
CA MET A 494 31.21 -1.53 16.72
C MET A 494 29.90 -0.74 16.77
N LEU A 495 28.77 -1.38 16.43
CA LEU A 495 27.49 -0.70 16.28
C LEU A 495 26.60 -0.76 17.52
N GLY A 496 26.81 -1.73 18.41
CA GLY A 496 25.89 -2.10 19.48
C GLY A 496 24.67 -2.88 18.98
N ASP A 497 24.18 -2.55 17.79
CA ASP A 497 22.97 -3.09 17.17
C ASP A 497 23.17 -3.27 15.66
N LEU A 498 22.94 -4.48 15.15
CA LEU A 498 23.08 -4.81 13.73
C LEU A 498 21.97 -4.24 12.85
N THR A 499 20.82 -3.82 13.41
CA THR A 499 19.75 -3.17 12.63
C THR A 499 20.23 -1.89 11.95
N ARG A 500 21.29 -1.26 12.48
CA ARG A 500 21.93 -0.04 11.97
C ARG A 500 22.64 -0.22 10.62
N VAL A 501 22.83 -1.45 10.16
CA VAL A 501 23.50 -1.75 8.87
C VAL A 501 22.54 -1.44 7.72
N LYS A 502 22.78 -0.38 6.95
CA LYS A 502 21.95 -0.07 5.79
C LYS A 502 22.14 -1.10 4.67
N ARG A 503 23.39 -1.50 4.38
CA ARG A 503 23.72 -2.59 3.43
C ARG A 503 25.16 -3.07 3.53
N VAL A 504 25.42 -4.29 3.04
CA VAL A 504 26.77 -4.77 2.75
C VAL A 504 27.18 -4.25 1.37
N VAL A 505 28.21 -3.41 1.30
CA VAL A 505 28.62 -2.75 0.06
C VAL A 505 29.52 -3.66 -0.77
N LYS A 506 30.55 -4.21 -0.12
CA LYS A 506 31.57 -5.00 -0.82
C LYS A 506 32.18 -6.07 0.08
N VAL A 507 32.50 -7.22 -0.52
CA VAL A 507 33.26 -8.31 0.10
C VAL A 507 34.46 -8.66 -0.78
N LEU A 508 35.64 -8.77 -0.16
CA LEU A 508 36.83 -9.35 -0.78
C LEU A 508 37.16 -10.66 -0.07
N GLY A 509 36.91 -11.77 -0.77
CA GLY A 509 37.21 -13.12 -0.29
C GLY A 509 38.55 -13.60 -0.82
N MET A 510 39.44 -13.97 0.09
CA MET A 510 40.77 -14.50 -0.20
C MET A 510 40.80 -15.96 0.23
N VAL A 511 41.08 -16.87 -0.71
CA VAL A 511 41.03 -18.32 -0.49
C VAL A 511 42.44 -18.88 -0.56
N ASN A 512 42.91 -19.56 0.49
CA ASN A 512 44.18 -20.28 0.44
C ASN A 512 44.00 -21.51 -0.45
N SER A 513 44.45 -21.41 -1.70
CA SER A 513 44.16 -22.42 -2.72
C SER A 513 45.40 -22.87 -3.45
N ASP A 514 45.33 -24.08 -3.99
CA ASP A 514 46.29 -24.57 -4.97
C ASP A 514 46.25 -23.67 -6.23
N PRO A 515 47.37 -23.45 -6.94
CA PRO A 515 47.38 -22.68 -8.20
C PRO A 515 46.38 -23.20 -9.24
N ASP A 516 46.10 -24.50 -9.26
CA ASP A 516 45.18 -25.11 -10.23
C ASP A 516 43.71 -25.16 -9.73
N PHE A 517 43.43 -24.67 -8.53
CA PHE A 517 42.07 -24.58 -8.01
C PHE A 517 41.37 -23.35 -8.57
N LEU A 518 40.21 -23.53 -9.22
CA LEU A 518 39.46 -22.46 -9.91
C LEU A 518 38.08 -22.16 -9.30
N GLN A 519 37.77 -22.74 -8.13
CA GLN A 519 36.44 -22.67 -7.51
C GLN A 519 36.38 -21.78 -6.26
N GLN A 520 37.23 -20.74 -6.19
CA GLN A 520 37.20 -19.76 -5.09
C GLN A 520 35.82 -19.10 -4.92
N PRO A 521 35.07 -18.76 -5.99
CA PRO A 521 33.73 -18.21 -5.82
C PRO A 521 32.77 -19.15 -5.09
N ALA A 522 32.86 -20.47 -5.33
CA ALA A 522 32.02 -21.46 -4.66
C ALA A 522 32.32 -21.53 -3.16
N VAL A 523 33.59 -21.37 -2.78
CA VAL A 523 34.01 -21.29 -1.37
C VAL A 523 33.46 -20.03 -0.70
N ILE A 524 33.60 -18.86 -1.34
CA ILE A 524 33.15 -17.58 -0.76
C ILE A 524 31.62 -17.46 -0.70
N ASN A 525 30.86 -18.31 -1.42
CA ASN A 525 29.40 -18.36 -1.25
C ASN A 525 28.98 -18.60 0.20
N GLY A 526 29.75 -19.35 1.00
CA GLY A 526 29.39 -19.56 2.42
C GLY A 526 29.34 -18.26 3.23
N PHE A 527 30.18 -17.29 2.89
CA PHE A 527 30.10 -15.94 3.46
C PHE A 527 28.89 -15.18 2.90
N SER A 528 28.72 -15.19 1.58
CA SER A 528 27.68 -14.40 0.92
C SER A 528 26.27 -14.85 1.27
N ASP A 529 26.04 -16.16 1.33
CA ASP A 529 24.75 -16.76 1.66
C ASP A 529 24.34 -16.37 3.07
N LEU A 530 25.26 -16.42 4.05
CA LEU A 530 24.95 -15.97 5.42
C LEU A 530 24.63 -14.48 5.48
N MET A 531 25.30 -13.61 4.72
CA MET A 531 24.95 -12.18 4.68
C MET A 531 23.53 -11.96 4.17
N VAL A 532 23.13 -12.70 3.12
CA VAL A 532 21.77 -12.61 2.55
C VAL A 532 20.73 -13.24 3.49
N GLU A 533 21.04 -14.36 4.14
CA GLU A 533 20.16 -14.98 5.13
C GLU A 533 19.87 -14.06 6.33
N VAL A 534 20.86 -13.26 6.74
CA VAL A 534 20.79 -12.37 7.92
C VAL A 534 20.20 -11.00 7.60
N PHE A 535 20.51 -10.43 6.43
CA PHE A 535 20.11 -9.06 6.09
C PHE A 535 19.12 -8.97 4.91
N GLY A 536 18.70 -10.10 4.33
CA GLY A 536 17.88 -10.12 3.12
C GLY A 536 18.58 -9.45 1.94
N GLU A 537 17.84 -8.63 1.19
CA GLU A 537 18.38 -7.88 0.05
C GLU A 537 19.51 -6.91 0.45
N ARG A 538 19.52 -6.40 1.69
CA ARG A 538 20.62 -5.55 2.23
C ARG A 538 21.94 -6.33 2.35
N GLY A 539 21.88 -7.65 2.38
CA GLY A 539 23.03 -8.55 2.44
C GLY A 539 23.72 -8.78 1.09
N ARG A 540 23.07 -8.46 -0.04
CA ARG A 540 23.67 -8.59 -1.37
C ARG A 540 24.73 -7.51 -1.61
N HIS A 541 25.89 -7.92 -2.12
CA HIS A 541 27.08 -7.06 -2.19
C HIS A 541 27.89 -7.27 -3.47
N ALA A 542 28.67 -6.25 -3.83
CA ALA A 542 29.74 -6.43 -4.82
C ALA A 542 30.81 -7.37 -4.25
N ARG A 543 31.35 -8.28 -5.06
CA ARG A 543 32.26 -9.33 -4.56
C ARG A 543 33.44 -9.61 -5.48
N ALA A 544 34.61 -9.84 -4.88
CA ALA A 544 35.72 -10.54 -5.52
C ALA A 544 36.07 -11.79 -4.70
N ALA A 545 36.38 -12.89 -5.38
CA ALA A 545 36.81 -14.14 -4.76
C ALA A 545 38.09 -14.60 -5.46
N VAL A 546 39.23 -14.53 -4.77
CA VAL A 546 40.56 -14.69 -5.36
C VAL A 546 41.38 -15.75 -4.63
N GLY A 547 42.20 -16.49 -5.39
CA GLY A 547 43.13 -17.47 -4.84
C GLY A 547 44.39 -16.80 -4.29
N MET A 548 44.84 -17.27 -3.14
CA MET A 548 46.07 -16.86 -2.48
C MET A 548 47.00 -18.07 -2.31
N ALA A 549 48.29 -17.90 -2.58
CA ALA A 549 49.29 -18.97 -2.44
C ALA A 549 49.43 -19.45 -0.97
N SER A 550 49.19 -18.55 -0.02
CA SER A 550 49.13 -18.81 1.42
C SER A 550 48.38 -17.68 2.13
N LEU A 551 47.73 -18.00 3.24
CA LEU A 551 47.15 -17.02 4.17
C LEU A 551 47.84 -17.09 5.54
N PRO A 552 47.71 -16.05 6.40
CA PRO A 552 48.29 -16.05 7.74
C PRO A 552 47.95 -17.32 8.52
N ARG A 553 48.98 -17.93 9.15
CA ARG A 553 48.86 -19.18 9.92
C ARG A 553 48.25 -20.37 9.13
N GLY A 554 48.23 -20.29 7.80
CA GLY A 554 47.68 -21.34 6.95
C GLY A 554 46.16 -21.43 6.94
N GLN A 555 45.46 -20.34 7.30
CA GLN A 555 43.99 -20.27 7.25
C GLN A 555 43.44 -20.68 5.88
N ALA A 556 42.28 -21.32 5.86
CA ALA A 556 41.63 -21.74 4.61
C ALA A 556 41.07 -20.55 3.82
N VAL A 557 40.57 -19.53 4.52
CA VAL A 557 40.04 -18.29 3.94
C VAL A 557 40.37 -17.10 4.83
N GLU A 558 40.42 -15.91 4.22
CA GLU A 558 40.44 -14.63 4.91
C GLU A 558 39.52 -13.67 4.14
N ILE A 559 38.62 -12.98 4.84
CA ILE A 559 37.57 -12.16 4.21
C ILE A 559 37.47 -10.81 4.89
N GLU A 560 37.51 -9.74 4.10
CA GLU A 560 37.21 -8.37 4.52
C GLU A 560 35.90 -7.88 3.90
N MET A 561 35.25 -6.91 4.55
CA MET A 561 34.01 -6.33 4.06
C MET A 561 33.88 -4.84 4.32
N ILE A 562 33.12 -4.16 3.46
CA ILE A 562 32.72 -2.76 3.60
C ILE A 562 31.20 -2.74 3.77
N VAL A 563 30.73 -2.04 4.80
CA VAL A 563 29.29 -1.89 5.08
C VAL A 563 28.90 -0.42 5.13
N GLU A 564 27.71 -0.12 4.62
CA GLU A 564 27.04 1.16 4.78
C GLU A 564 26.12 1.07 5.99
N ILE A 565 26.11 2.09 6.85
CA ILE A 565 25.24 2.20 8.01
C ILE A 565 24.27 3.36 7.84
N GLU A 566 23.14 3.32 8.55
CA GLU A 566 22.21 4.43 8.57
C GLU A 566 22.89 5.72 9.08
N PRO A 567 22.61 6.89 8.49
CA PRO A 567 23.18 8.14 8.96
C PRO A 567 22.77 8.38 10.41
N TRP A 568 23.72 8.85 11.21
CA TRP A 568 23.45 9.29 12.58
C TRP A 568 22.35 10.36 12.55
N ARG A 569 21.19 10.06 13.13
CA ARG A 569 20.13 11.05 13.33
C ARG A 569 20.66 12.14 14.25
N THR A 570 21.15 13.23 13.67
CA THR A 570 21.25 14.49 14.40
C THR A 570 19.82 15.00 14.56
N THR A 571 19.24 14.79 15.74
CA THR A 571 18.11 15.60 16.20
C THR A 571 18.48 17.07 16.00
N ARG A 572 17.80 17.72 15.06
CA ARG A 572 17.79 19.18 14.90
C ARG A 572 16.35 19.64 14.94
#